data_AF-A0A967WDK0-F1
#
_entry.id   AF-A0A967WDK0-F1
#
_cell.length_a   1.000
_cell.length_b   1.000
_cell.length_c   1.000
_cell.angle_alpha   90.00
_cell.angle_beta   90.00
_cell.angle_gamma   90.00
#
_symmetry.space_group_name_H-M   'P 1'
#
loop_
_entity.id
_entity.type
_entity.pdbx_description
1 polymer ?
#
loop_
_entity_poly.entity_id
_entity_poly.type
_entity_poly.pdbx_seq_one_letter_code
_entity_poly.pdbx_strand_id
1 'polypeptide(L)'
;MIIFPEGDYNRFAQLSWLPNGWLLVKVNDQTLQGIPCGAFTPVTNSTSPDEVVSEPSLSPQVNHRASTVIRDSANGVLNLVTTITNVATGQVENVIEWRLDERLGDLELGGEWLTEDIFLI
;
A
#
# COMPACT_ATOMS: atom_id res chain seq x y z
N MET A 1 19.51 -9.16 -13.58
CA MET A 1 18.58 -10.07 -14.28
C MET A 1 18.23 -11.17 -13.31
N ILE A 2 17.02 -11.16 -12.76
CA ILE A 2 16.52 -12.24 -11.89
C ILE A 2 15.98 -13.30 -12.84
N ILE A 3 16.59 -14.48 -12.84
CA ILE A 3 16.17 -15.60 -13.69
C ILE A 3 15.33 -16.51 -12.81
N PHE A 4 14.02 -16.56 -13.08
CA PHE A 4 13.14 -17.54 -12.47
C PHE A 4 13.19 -18.82 -13.31
N PRO A 5 13.24 -20.01 -12.68
CA PRO A 5 13.17 -21.27 -13.42
C PRO A 5 11.84 -21.37 -14.16
N GLU A 6 11.92 -21.64 -15.47
CA GLU A 6 10.76 -21.77 -16.36
C GLU A 6 9.85 -22.91 -15.89
N GLY A 7 8.56 -22.63 -15.66
CA GLY A 7 7.59 -23.67 -15.30
C GLY A 7 6.20 -23.22 -14.87
N ASP A 8 6.02 -22.02 -14.30
CA ASP A 8 4.72 -21.55 -13.83
C ASP A 8 4.42 -20.14 -14.32
N TYR A 9 3.59 -20.02 -15.35
CA TYR A 9 3.22 -18.78 -16.03
C TYR A 9 2.22 -17.88 -15.26
N ASN A 10 2.18 -17.96 -13.92
CA ASN A 10 1.22 -17.21 -13.11
C ASN A 10 1.84 -16.65 -11.82
N ARG A 11 3.05 -16.08 -11.92
CA ARG A 11 3.77 -15.50 -10.78
C ARG A 11 3.80 -13.99 -10.91
N PHE A 12 2.86 -13.30 -10.27
CA PHE A 12 3.01 -11.87 -9.99
C PHE A 12 4.02 -11.74 -8.84
N ALA A 13 5.19 -11.19 -9.13
CA ALA A 13 6.15 -10.81 -8.11
C ALA A 13 5.83 -9.38 -7.66
N GLN A 14 5.56 -9.18 -6.37
CA GLN A 14 5.42 -7.83 -5.82
C GLN A 14 6.82 -7.31 -5.49
N LEU A 15 7.10 -6.08 -5.94
CA LEU A 15 8.39 -5.42 -5.77
C LEU A 15 8.21 -4.15 -4.94
N SER A 16 8.98 -4.01 -3.86
CA SER A 16 8.95 -2.83 -3.00
C SER A 16 10.36 -2.35 -2.69
N TRP A 17 10.61 -1.06 -2.85
CA TRP A 17 11.89 -0.45 -2.48
C TRP A 17 11.93 -0.11 -1.00
N LEU A 18 13.04 -0.44 -0.34
CA LEU A 18 13.31 -0.09 1.04
C LEU A 18 14.12 1.21 1.12
N PRO A 19 14.01 1.99 2.22
CA PRO A 19 14.72 3.27 2.38
C PRO A 19 16.25 3.18 2.31
N ASN A 20 16.80 1.99 2.57
CA ASN A 20 18.23 1.72 2.50
C ASN A 20 18.71 1.35 1.07
N GLY A 21 17.86 1.47 0.05
CA GLY A 21 18.16 1.14 -1.34
C GLY A 21 18.08 -0.35 -1.67
N TRP A 22 17.59 -1.17 -0.75
CA TRP A 22 17.35 -2.59 -1.00
C TRP A 22 15.99 -2.79 -1.65
N LEU A 23 15.86 -3.83 -2.45
CA LEU A 23 14.63 -4.29 -3.07
C LEU A 23 14.09 -5.47 -2.29
N LEU A 24 12.80 -5.40 -1.98
CA LEU A 24 12.03 -6.51 -1.45
C LEU A 24 11.21 -7.12 -2.58
N VAL A 25 11.30 -8.43 -2.71
CA VAL A 25 10.64 -9.23 -3.74
C VAL A 25 9.79 -10.26 -3.05
N LYS A 26 8.47 -10.17 -3.22
CA LYS A 26 7.53 -11.16 -2.71
C LYS A 26 7.04 -12.00 -3.88
N VAL A 27 7.31 -13.30 -3.81
CA VAL A 27 6.86 -14.29 -4.79
C VAL A 27 6.22 -15.43 -4.03
N ASN A 28 4.90 -15.63 -4.22
CA ASN A 28 4.12 -16.57 -3.42
C ASN A 28 4.26 -16.27 -1.90
N ASP A 29 4.52 -17.29 -1.08
CA ASP A 29 4.74 -17.17 0.36
C ASP A 29 6.21 -16.85 0.74
N GLN A 30 7.04 -16.47 -0.24
CA GLN A 30 8.45 -16.16 -0.02
C GLN A 30 8.70 -14.67 -0.19
N THR A 31 9.30 -14.08 0.85
CA THR A 31 9.85 -12.72 0.79
C THR A 31 11.36 -12.79 0.73
N LEU A 32 11.93 -12.15 -0.29
CA LEU A 32 13.35 -12.03 -0.51
C LEU A 32 13.74 -10.55 -0.42
N GLN A 33 14.93 -10.25 0.07
CA GLN A 33 15.46 -8.89 0.11
C GLN A 33 16.89 -8.88 -0.42
N GLY A 34 17.26 -7.87 -1.18
CA GLY A 34 18.60 -7.76 -1.74
C GLY A 34 18.83 -6.42 -2.42
N ILE A 35 20.00 -6.23 -3.00
CA ILE A 35 20.27 -5.07 -3.85
C ILE A 35 19.95 -5.40 -5.32
N PRO A 36 19.53 -4.43 -6.12
CA PRO A 36 19.32 -4.64 -7.55
C PRO A 36 20.57 -5.22 -8.21
N CYS A 37 20.39 -6.26 -9.02
CA CYS A 37 21.49 -6.97 -9.69
C CYS A 37 22.52 -7.61 -8.74
N GLY A 38 22.24 -7.71 -7.44
CA GLY A 38 23.04 -8.46 -6.47
C GLY A 38 22.34 -9.71 -5.95
N ALA A 39 22.84 -10.21 -4.83
CA ALA A 39 22.27 -11.38 -4.16
C ALA A 39 21.00 -11.01 -3.39
N PHE A 40 20.01 -11.89 -3.44
CA PHE A 40 18.78 -11.81 -2.65
C PHE A 40 18.79 -12.90 -1.58
N THR A 41 18.47 -12.52 -0.35
CA THR A 41 18.40 -13.43 0.79
C THR A 41 16.95 -13.58 1.26
N PRO A 42 16.50 -14.80 1.62
CA PRO A 42 15.19 -15.00 2.23
C PRO A 42 15.08 -14.24 3.54
N VAL A 43 13.93 -13.63 3.77
CA VAL A 43 13.64 -12.92 5.02
C VAL A 43 12.43 -13.55 5.66
N THR A 44 12.62 -14.12 6.85
CA THR A 44 11.57 -14.85 7.58
C THR A 44 10.59 -13.94 8.30
N ASN A 45 10.94 -12.67 8.52
CA ASN A 45 10.11 -11.64 9.14
C ASN A 45 10.31 -10.30 8.44
N SER A 46 10.29 -10.29 7.10
CA SER A 46 10.11 -9.00 6.47
C SER A 46 8.66 -8.63 6.66
N THR A 47 8.41 -7.61 7.47
CA THR A 47 7.32 -6.70 7.15
C THR A 47 7.55 -6.36 5.68
N SER A 48 6.66 -6.85 4.80
CA SER A 48 6.45 -6.15 3.56
C SER A 48 6.34 -4.68 3.97
N PRO A 49 6.91 -3.71 3.23
CA PRO A 49 6.35 -2.38 3.31
C PRO A 49 4.88 -2.64 3.03
N ASP A 50 4.06 -2.51 4.08
CA ASP A 50 2.62 -2.61 3.93
C ASP A 50 2.32 -1.73 2.73
N GLU A 51 1.63 -2.33 1.76
CA GLU A 51 1.26 -1.74 0.47
C GLU A 51 1.14 -0.25 0.63
N VAL A 52 2.00 0.50 -0.08
CA VAL A 52 2.22 1.93 0.08
C VAL A 52 0.94 2.58 0.59
N VAL A 53 0.92 2.80 1.91
CA VAL A 53 -0.09 3.58 2.58
C VAL A 53 -0.10 4.89 1.82
N SER A 54 -1.19 5.21 1.13
CA SER A 54 -1.32 6.52 0.48
C SER A 54 -0.84 7.54 1.49
N GLU A 55 0.14 8.36 1.09
CA GLU A 55 0.69 9.34 2.02
C GLU A 55 -0.49 10.09 2.65
N PRO A 56 -0.55 10.17 3.99
CA PRO A 56 -1.73 10.65 4.64
C PRO A 56 -2.04 12.07 4.16
N SER A 57 -3.25 12.28 3.64
CA SER A 57 -3.62 13.61 3.15
C SER A 57 -4.15 14.45 4.31
N LEU A 58 -3.67 15.68 4.39
CA LEU A 58 -4.09 16.65 5.39
C LEU A 58 -5.22 17.51 4.82
N SER A 59 -6.18 17.86 5.66
CA SER A 59 -7.19 18.87 5.33
C SER A 59 -6.51 20.23 5.09
N PRO A 60 -7.13 21.16 4.34
CA PRO A 60 -6.53 22.47 4.00
C PRO A 60 -6.02 23.28 5.20
N GLN A 61 -6.68 23.19 6.36
CA GLN A 61 -6.28 23.85 7.61
C GLN A 61 -5.56 22.91 8.58
N VAL A 62 -5.29 21.67 8.17
CA VAL A 62 -4.47 20.69 8.90
C VAL A 62 -5.10 20.25 10.24
N ASN A 63 -6.42 20.37 10.40
CA ASN A 63 -7.09 19.84 11.61
C ASN A 63 -7.34 18.33 11.50
N HIS A 64 -7.44 17.81 10.28
CA HIS A 64 -7.73 16.40 10.03
C HIS A 64 -6.66 15.75 9.15
N ARG A 65 -6.42 14.47 9.43
CA ARG A 65 -5.53 13.61 8.66
C ARG A 65 -6.33 12.41 8.18
N ALA A 66 -6.38 12.20 6.87
CA ALA A 66 -6.91 10.99 6.27
C ALA A 66 -5.75 10.00 6.01
N SER A 67 -5.95 8.74 6.35
CA SER A 67 -5.00 7.66 6.04
C SER A 67 -5.77 6.49 5.44
N THR A 68 -5.43 6.10 4.21
CA THR A 68 -6.05 4.97 3.53
C THR A 68 -5.08 3.80 3.54
N VAL A 69 -5.61 2.62 3.88
CA VAL A 69 -4.89 1.34 3.81
C VAL A 69 -5.72 0.32 3.05
N ILE A 70 -5.05 -0.55 2.30
CA ILE A 70 -5.68 -1.74 1.73
C ILE A 70 -5.80 -2.76 2.86
N ARG A 71 -7.01 -3.25 3.11
CA ARG A 71 -7.28 -4.31 4.10
C ARG A 71 -7.06 -5.68 3.49
N ASP A 72 -7.58 -5.90 2.30
CA ASP A 72 -7.40 -7.12 1.53
C ASP A 72 -7.67 -6.87 0.03
N SER A 73 -7.24 -7.80 -0.81
CA SER A 73 -7.55 -7.85 -2.24
C SER A 73 -8.11 -9.22 -2.59
N ALA A 74 -9.27 -9.24 -3.26
CA ALA A 74 -9.89 -10.48 -3.73
C ALA A 74 -10.54 -10.27 -5.09
N ASN A 75 -10.21 -11.15 -6.05
CA ASN A 75 -10.80 -11.15 -7.40
C ASN A 75 -10.67 -9.81 -8.15
N GLY A 76 -9.56 -9.08 -7.97
CA GLY A 76 -9.33 -7.77 -8.58
C GLY A 76 -10.15 -6.64 -7.95
N VAL A 77 -10.70 -6.86 -6.75
CA VAL A 77 -11.34 -5.83 -5.93
C VAL A 77 -10.51 -5.64 -4.67
N LEU A 78 -10.02 -4.42 -4.46
CA LEU A 78 -9.38 -3.98 -3.24
C LEU A 78 -10.46 -3.58 -2.24
N ASN A 79 -10.38 -4.10 -1.02
CA ASN A 79 -11.12 -3.59 0.13
C ASN A 79 -10.20 -2.63 0.88
N LEU A 80 -10.58 -1.37 0.99
CA LEU A 80 -9.80 -0.31 1.61
C LEU A 80 -10.48 0.23 2.86
N VAL A 81 -9.66 0.81 3.73
CA VAL A 81 -10.10 1.50 4.94
C VAL A 81 -9.45 2.86 4.99
N THR A 82 -10.26 3.92 5.03
CA THR A 82 -9.82 5.28 5.29
C THR A 82 -10.13 5.65 6.73
N THR A 83 -9.10 6.02 7.49
CA THR A 83 -9.24 6.56 8.85
C THR A 83 -9.06 8.07 8.81
N ILE A 84 -10.01 8.80 9.41
CA ILE A 84 -9.89 10.24 9.64
C ILE A 84 -9.54 10.46 11.12
N THR A 85 -8.43 11.15 11.34
CA THR A 85 -7.89 11.42 12.67
C THR A 85 -7.76 12.93 12.89
N ASN A 86 -8.22 13.39 14.04
CA ASN A 86 -7.95 14.75 14.50
C ASN A 86 -6.45 14.93 14.76
N VAL A 87 -5.82 15.88 14.08
CA VAL A 87 -4.36 16.08 14.16
C VAL A 87 -3.94 16.56 15.54
N ALA A 88 -4.73 17.45 16.17
CA ALA A 88 -4.38 18.05 17.45
C ALA A 88 -4.45 17.04 18.61
N THR A 89 -5.43 16.14 18.58
CA THR A 89 -5.68 15.18 19.68
C THR A 89 -5.20 13.77 19.39
N GLY A 90 -4.94 13.44 18.12
CA GLY A 90 -4.65 12.08 17.66
C GLY A 90 -5.85 11.13 17.73
N GLN A 91 -7.05 11.63 18.05
CA GLN A 91 -8.25 10.80 18.15
C GLN A 91 -8.79 10.44 16.76
N VAL A 92 -9.19 9.18 16.60
CA VAL A 92 -9.92 8.72 15.42
C VAL A 92 -11.33 9.28 15.50
N GLU A 93 -11.70 10.06 14.50
CA GLU A 93 -13.03 10.67 14.38
C GLU A 93 -13.93 9.83 13.45
N ASN A 94 -13.35 9.20 12.43
CA ASN A 94 -14.10 8.39 11.49
C ASN A 94 -13.27 7.25 10.89
N VAL A 95 -13.95 6.16 10.51
CA VAL A 95 -13.38 5.00 9.82
C VAL A 95 -14.36 4.60 8.73
N ILE A 96 -13.91 4.63 7.48
CA ILE A 96 -14.74 4.38 6.29
C ILE A 96 -14.17 3.18 5.54
N GLU A 97 -15.00 2.19 5.30
CA GLU A 97 -14.66 1.02 4.48
C GLU A 97 -15.23 1.20 3.07
N TRP A 98 -14.39 0.99 2.05
CA TRP A 98 -14.78 1.17 0.66
C TRP A 98 -14.03 0.18 -0.25
N ARG A 99 -14.43 0.15 -1.53
CA ARG A 99 -13.91 -0.83 -2.48
C ARG A 99 -13.48 -0.17 -3.78
N LEU A 100 -12.38 -0.66 -4.34
CA LEU A 100 -11.86 -0.25 -5.64
C LEU A 100 -11.72 -1.48 -6.53
N ASP A 101 -12.26 -1.42 -7.74
CA ASP A 101 -12.06 -2.46 -8.74
C ASP A 101 -10.81 -2.13 -9.57
N GLU A 102 -9.74 -2.92 -9.42
CA GLU A 102 -8.44 -2.70 -10.07
C GLU A 102 -8.55 -2.76 -11.60
N ARG A 103 -9.62 -3.36 -12.14
CA ARG A 103 -9.87 -3.42 -13.58
C ARG A 103 -10.25 -2.06 -14.16
N LEU A 104 -10.54 -1.06 -13.32
CA LEU A 104 -10.85 0.30 -13.75
C LEU A 104 -9.59 1.13 -14.10
N GLY A 105 -8.38 0.57 -13.93
CA GLY A 105 -7.11 1.19 -14.29
C GLY A 105 -6.31 1.69 -13.09
N ASP A 106 -5.21 2.41 -13.36
CA ASP A 106 -4.39 3.09 -12.33
C ASP A 106 -5.19 4.27 -11.74
N LEU A 107 -6.07 3.97 -10.80
CA LEU A 107 -6.67 4.97 -9.93
C LEU A 107 -5.69 5.20 -8.77
N GLU A 108 -5.34 6.47 -8.55
CA GLU A 108 -4.51 6.83 -7.40
C GLU A 108 -5.17 6.30 -6.13
N LEU A 109 -4.42 5.53 -5.35
CA LEU A 109 -4.91 5.00 -4.08
C LEU A 109 -5.09 6.19 -3.15
N GLY A 110 -6.29 6.35 -2.59
CA GLY A 110 -6.60 7.38 -1.62
C GLY A 110 -7.80 8.22 -2.02
N GLY A 111 -8.15 9.14 -1.11
CA GLY A 111 -9.17 10.14 -1.34
C GLY A 111 -8.57 11.54 -1.21
N GLU A 112 -9.33 12.54 -1.61
CA GLU A 112 -8.90 13.94 -1.58
C GLU A 112 -9.77 14.78 -0.64
N TRP A 113 -9.17 15.79 -0.01
CA TRP A 113 -9.91 16.78 0.75
C TRP A 113 -10.50 17.82 -0.21
N LEU A 114 -11.82 17.91 -0.26
CA LEU A 114 -12.52 18.95 -1.01
C LEU A 114 -12.63 20.23 -0.19
N THR A 115 -12.84 20.09 1.12
CA THR A 115 -12.89 21.18 2.10
C THR A 115 -12.25 20.72 3.41
N GLU A 116 -12.32 21.55 4.45
CA GLU A 116 -11.84 21.17 5.78
C GLU A 116 -12.56 19.94 6.34
N ASP A 117 -13.89 19.90 6.17
CA ASP A 117 -14.73 18.86 6.76
C ASP A 117 -15.23 17.81 5.75
N ILE A 118 -14.77 17.87 4.49
CA ILE A 118 -15.27 17.01 3.41
C ILE A 118 -14.10 16.30 2.74
N PHE A 119 -14.13 14.97 2.84
CA PHE A 119 -13.20 14.06 2.21
C PHE A 119 -13.92 13.23 1.14
N LEU A 120 -13.40 13.23 -0.08
CA LEU A 120 -13.91 12.46 -1.21
C LEU A 120 -13.13 11.15 -1.34
N ILE A 121 -13.86 10.06 -1.60
CA ILE A 121 -13.36 8.73 -1.89
C ILE A 121 -13.89 8.32 -3.26
#